data_AF-A0A958YA44-F1
#
_entry.id   AF-A0A958YA44-F1
#
_cell.length_a   1.000
_cell.length_b   1.000
_cell.length_c   1.000
_cell.angle_alpha   90.00
_cell.angle_beta   90.00
_cell.angle_gamma   90.00
#
_symmetry.space_group_name_H-M   'P 1'
#
loop_
_entity.id
_entity.type
_entity.pdbx_description
1 polymer ?
#
loop_
_entity_poly.entity_id
_entity_poly.type
_entity_poly.pdbx_seq_one_letter_code
_entity_poly.pdbx_strand_id
1 'polypeptide(L)'
;MLEEYLDILDKTGKPLGESYLKSVVHQKGYYHNTVHIWFYTKEGQILLAQRSFKKTICPGMWDVSVAGHVDAGETLEDAAVREIREEIGLKIHSED
;
A
#
# COMPACT_ATOMS: atom_id res chain seq x y z
N MET A 1 -13.12 -11.02 5.81
CA MET A 1 -12.01 -10.45 5.01
C MET A 1 -10.86 -11.43 5.13
N LEU A 2 -10.17 -11.74 4.04
CA LEU A 2 -8.97 -12.59 4.15
C LEU A 2 -7.97 -11.89 5.06
N GLU A 3 -7.24 -12.69 5.82
CA GLU A 3 -6.14 -12.22 6.64
C GLU A 3 -4.94 -11.88 5.76
N GLU A 4 -4.55 -10.61 5.70
CA GLU A 4 -3.37 -10.13 4.97
C GLU A 4 -2.10 -10.39 5.79
N TYR A 5 -1.11 -11.04 5.17
CA TYR A 5 0.22 -11.27 5.74
C TYR A 5 1.22 -10.32 5.08
N LEU A 6 2.16 -9.78 5.86
CA LEU A 6 3.21 -8.89 5.39
C LEU A 6 4.58 -9.47 5.74
N ASP A 7 5.53 -9.35 4.82
CA ASP A 7 6.92 -9.70 5.07
C ASP A 7 7.59 -8.70 6.02
N ILE A 8 8.37 -9.21 6.97
CA ILE A 8 9.10 -8.40 7.92
C ILE A 8 10.47 -8.06 7.37
N LEU A 9 10.79 -6.78 7.54
CA LEU A 9 12.04 -6.20 7.11
C LEU A 9 12.84 -5.74 8.33
N ASP A 10 14.12 -5.50 8.13
CA ASP A 10 14.87 -4.62 9.01
C ASP A 10 14.62 -3.13 8.64
N LYS A 11 15.18 -2.24 9.47
CA LYS A 11 15.11 -0.78 9.26
C LYS A 11 15.73 -0.28 7.95
N THR A 12 16.48 -1.13 7.24
CA THR A 12 17.09 -0.81 5.94
C THR A 12 16.29 -1.38 4.77
N GLY A 13 15.16 -2.04 5.04
CA GLY A 13 14.30 -2.64 4.03
C GLY A 13 14.73 -4.05 3.61
N LYS A 14 15.70 -4.67 4.30
CA LYS A 14 16.14 -6.04 3.96
C LYS A 14 15.18 -7.06 4.59
N PRO A 15 14.72 -8.08 3.83
CA PRO A 15 13.86 -9.13 4.37
C PRO A 15 14.54 -9.93 5.49
N LEU A 16 13.77 -10.23 6.54
CA LEU A 16 14.18 -11.11 7.65
C LEU A 16 13.76 -12.57 7.45
N GLY A 17 12.95 -12.86 6.42
CA GLY A 17 12.46 -14.20 6.12
C GLY A 17 11.29 -14.66 7.01
N GLU A 18 10.63 -13.71 7.66
CA GLU A 18 9.42 -13.94 8.45
C GLU A 18 8.26 -13.13 7.86
N SER A 19 7.04 -13.65 7.99
CA SER A 19 5.82 -12.94 7.60
C SER A 19 4.79 -13.07 8.71
N TYR A 20 4.07 -12.00 9.02
CA TYR A 20 3.05 -11.99 10.07
C TYR A 20 1.77 -11.31 9.57
N LEU A 21 0.66 -11.58 10.24
CA LEU A 21 -0.59 -10.86 10.04
C LEU A 21 -0.37 -9.35 10.14
N LYS A 22 -0.96 -8.58 9.22
CA LYS A 22 -0.93 -7.11 9.23
C LYS A 22 -1.32 -6.50 10.57
N SER A 23 -2.31 -7.08 11.25
CA SER A 23 -2.71 -6.65 12.60
C SER A 23 -1.58 -6.79 13.62
N VAL A 24 -0.81 -7.89 13.58
CA VAL A 24 0.35 -8.13 14.45
C VAL A 24 1.50 -7.20 14.08
N VAL A 25 1.74 -7.00 12.78
CA VAL A 25 2.78 -6.10 12.25
C VAL A 25 2.55 -4.67 12.77
N HIS A 26 1.33 -4.14 12.64
CA HIS A 26 0.97 -2.81 13.13
C HIS A 26 0.98 -2.72 14.67
N GLN A 27 0.54 -3.76 15.37
CA GLN A 27 0.56 -3.78 16.83
C GLN A 27 1.98 -3.75 17.41
N LYS A 28 2.91 -4.49 16.79
CA LYS A 28 4.29 -4.61 17.26
C LYS A 28 5.24 -3.57 16.67
N GLY A 29 4.80 -2.81 15.66
CA GLY A 29 5.63 -1.81 14.99
C GLY A 29 6.76 -2.40 14.16
N TYR A 30 6.54 -3.57 13.54
CA TYR A 30 7.53 -4.19 12.67
C TYR A 30 7.65 -3.43 11.34
N TYR A 31 8.89 -3.34 10.82
CA TYR A 31 9.13 -2.80 9.49
C TYR A 31 8.57 -3.75 8.43
N HIS A 32 7.87 -3.18 7.45
CA HIS A 32 7.23 -3.87 6.33
C HIS A 32 7.14 -2.89 5.15
N ASN A 33 7.01 -3.40 3.93
CA ASN A 33 6.92 -2.56 2.74
C ASN A 33 5.49 -2.05 2.49
N THR A 34 5.42 -0.85 1.95
CA THR A 34 4.20 -0.21 1.43
C THR A 34 4.52 0.43 0.09
N VAL A 35 3.52 0.55 -0.78
CA VAL A 35 3.62 1.25 -2.06
C VAL A 35 2.78 2.53 -2.02
N HIS A 36 3.34 3.62 -2.53
CA HIS A 36 2.66 4.90 -2.69
C HIS A 36 2.70 5.31 -4.16
N ILE A 37 1.52 5.41 -4.78
CA ILE A 37 1.38 5.72 -6.20
C ILE A 37 0.87 7.15 -6.33
N TRP A 38 1.52 7.92 -7.21
CA TRP A 38 1.20 9.31 -7.47
C TRP A 38 0.72 9.48 -8.91
N PHE A 39 -0.54 9.83 -9.07
CA PHE A 39 -1.12 10.16 -10.36
C PHE A 39 -0.96 11.66 -10.65
N TYR A 40 -0.47 11.95 -11.85
CA TYR A 40 -0.35 13.29 -12.38
C TYR A 40 -1.30 13.49 -13.55
N THR A 41 -1.95 14.65 -13.62
CA THR A 41 -2.63 15.07 -14.84
C THR A 41 -1.60 15.44 -15.92
N LYS A 42 -2.04 15.58 -17.17
CA LYS A 42 -1.16 16.02 -18.27
C LYS A 42 -0.57 17.41 -18.04
N GLU A 43 -1.24 18.21 -17.22
CA GLU A 43 -0.84 19.55 -16.80
C GLU A 43 0.09 19.55 -15.58
N GLY A 44 0.46 18.36 -15.06
CA GLY A 44 1.39 18.21 -13.94
C GLY A 44 0.76 18.39 -12.56
N GLN A 45 -0.56 18.37 -12.44
CA GLN A 45 -1.26 18.46 -11.16
C GLN A 45 -1.33 17.07 -10.50
N ILE A 46 -1.21 17.02 -9.17
CA ILE A 46 -1.29 15.76 -8.41
C ILE A 46 -2.73 15.46 -8.04
N LEU A 47 -3.17 14.22 -8.27
CA LEU A 47 -4.42 13.71 -7.72
C LEU A 47 -4.20 13.26 -6.27
N LEU A 48 -4.91 13.84 -5.31
CA LEU A 48 -4.88 13.37 -3.91
C LEU A 48 -6.15 12.57 -3.61
N ALA A 49 -6.03 11.53 -2.79
CA ALA A 49 -7.18 10.76 -2.33
C ALA A 49 -7.71 11.32 -1.01
N GLN A 50 -9.03 11.48 -0.90
CA GLN A 50 -9.66 11.65 0.42
C GLN A 50 -9.96 10.27 0.98
N ARG A 51 -9.36 9.94 2.13
CA ARG A 51 -9.56 8.65 2.78
C ARG A 51 -11.01 8.48 3.21
N SER A 52 -11.54 7.28 2.99
CA SER A 52 -12.88 6.92 3.47
C SER A 52 -13.01 7.16 4.97
N PHE A 53 -14.12 7.77 5.38
CA PHE A 53 -14.45 7.98 6.79
C PHE A 53 -14.63 6.67 7.58
N LYS A 54 -14.69 5.53 6.90
CA LYS A 54 -14.78 4.19 7.51
C LYS A 54 -13.41 3.56 7.83
N LYS A 55 -12.29 4.14 7.36
CA LYS A 55 -10.95 3.61 7.67
C LYS A 55 -10.65 3.82 9.16
N THR A 56 -10.03 2.83 9.80
CA THR A 56 -9.65 2.88 11.22
C THR A 56 -8.58 3.94 11.50
N ILE A 57 -7.70 4.18 10.53
CA ILE A 57 -6.57 5.12 10.64
C ILE A 57 -6.82 6.30 9.71
N CYS A 58 -6.75 7.51 10.27
CA CYS A 58 -6.88 8.81 9.59
C CYS A 58 -8.13 8.92 8.68
N PRO A 59 -9.35 8.71 9.19
CA PRO A 59 -10.57 8.84 8.39
C PRO A 59 -10.77 10.28 7.88
N GLY A 60 -11.14 10.44 6.61
CA GLY A 60 -11.47 11.74 6.01
C GLY A 60 -10.27 12.65 5.68
N MET A 61 -9.05 12.24 6.05
CA MET A 61 -7.82 12.99 5.74
C MET A 61 -7.42 12.81 4.27
N TRP A 62 -6.67 13.78 3.75
CA TRP A 62 -6.03 13.68 2.44
C TRP A 62 -4.79 12.79 2.51
N ASP A 63 -4.60 11.99 1.47
CA ASP A 63 -3.51 11.04 1.30
C ASP A 63 -2.95 11.12 -0.13
N VAL A 64 -1.90 10.35 -0.41
CA VAL A 64 -1.41 10.12 -1.77
C VAL A 64 -2.52 9.52 -2.66
N SER A 65 -2.31 9.47 -3.98
CA SER A 65 -3.37 9.06 -4.90
C SER A 65 -3.88 7.64 -4.64
N VAL A 66 -2.97 6.71 -4.38
CA VAL A 66 -3.24 5.34 -3.94
C VAL A 66 -2.09 4.89 -3.04
N ALA A 67 -2.40 4.25 -1.91
CA ALA A 67 -1.39 3.64 -1.06
C ALA A 67 -1.86 2.32 -0.44
N GLY A 68 -0.93 1.40 -0.29
CA GLY A 68 -1.24 0.08 0.24
C GLY A 68 -0.04 -0.69 0.72
N HIS A 69 -0.30 -1.87 1.27
CA HIS A 69 0.75 -2.74 1.79
C HIS A 69 1.21 -3.68 0.69
N VAL A 70 2.46 -4.14 0.79
CA VAL A 70 2.98 -5.21 -0.07
C VAL A 70 2.72 -6.52 0.67
N ASP A 71 1.93 -7.40 0.08
CA ASP A 71 1.60 -8.68 0.67
C ASP A 71 2.85 -9.58 0.74
N ALA A 72 2.83 -10.56 1.64
CA ALA A 72 3.93 -11.50 1.81
C ALA A 72 4.27 -12.23 0.49
N GLY A 73 5.53 -12.15 0.07
CA GLY A 73 6.02 -12.70 -1.20
C GLY A 73 5.61 -11.92 -2.46
N GLU A 74 4.92 -10.79 -2.32
CA GLU A 74 4.53 -9.93 -3.43
C GLU A 74 5.67 -8.98 -3.83
N THR A 75 5.77 -8.67 -5.13
CA THR A 75 6.69 -7.64 -5.62
C THR A 75 6.12 -6.24 -5.38
N LEU A 76 6.97 -5.21 -5.41
CA LEU A 76 6.49 -3.82 -5.26
C LEU A 76 5.57 -3.43 -6.44
N GLU A 77 5.91 -3.88 -7.63
CA GLU A 77 5.20 -3.62 -8.87
C GLU A 77 3.82 -4.28 -8.87
N ASP A 78 3.73 -5.55 -8.49
CA ASP A 78 2.46 -6.28 -8.38
C ASP A 78 1.53 -5.62 -7.34
N ALA A 79 2.09 -5.25 -6.18
CA ALA A 79 1.36 -4.55 -5.13
C ALA A 79 0.80 -3.22 -5.65
N ALA A 80 1.60 -2.45 -6.39
CA ALA A 80 1.15 -1.17 -6.94
C ALA A 80 -0.03 -1.34 -7.90
N VAL A 81 0.07 -2.29 -8.84
CA VAL A 81 -1.01 -2.59 -9.80
C VAL A 81 -2.27 -3.08 -9.08
N ARG A 82 -2.12 -3.95 -8.07
CA ARG A 82 -3.23 -4.46 -7.25
C ARG A 82 -3.94 -3.35 -6.49
N GLU A 83 -3.20 -2.52 -5.76
CA GLU A 83 -3.75 -1.46 -4.93
C GLU A 83 -4.46 -0.39 -5.77
N ILE A 84 -3.94 -0.04 -6.96
CA ILE A 84 -4.61 0.86 -7.90
C ILE A 84 -5.98 0.30 -8.30
N ARG A 85 -6.05 -1.00 -8.59
CA ARG A 85 -7.31 -1.66 -8.95
C ARG A 85 -8.29 -1.71 -7.78
N GLU A 86 -7.79 -1.94 -6.57
CA GLU A 86 -8.63 -2.09 -5.36
C GLU A 86 -9.17 -0.76 -4.84
N GLU A 87 -8.35 0.30 -4.79
CA GLU A 87 -8.76 1.58 -4.21
C GLU A 87 -9.55 2.45 -5.20
N ILE A 88 -9.17 2.47 -6.49
CA ILE A 88 -9.79 3.37 -7.48
C ILE A 88 -10.37 2.65 -8.71
N GLY A 89 -10.29 1.31 -8.78
CA GLY A 89 -10.91 0.53 -9.85
C GLY A 89 -10.21 0.60 -11.22
N LEU A 90 -9.06 1.29 -11.30
CA LEU A 90 -8.31 1.45 -12.54
C LEU A 90 -7.51 0.18 -12.83
N LYS A 91 -7.50 -0.25 -14.09
CA LYS A 91 -6.69 -1.38 -14.55
C LYS A 91 -5.51 -0.83 -15.35
N ILE A 92 -4.31 -1.14 -14.89
CA ILE A 92 -3.06 -0.78 -15.53
C ILE A 92 -2.14 -1.99 -15.62
N HIS A 93 -1.06 -1.85 -16.38
CA HIS A 93 0.07 -2.76 -16.43
C HIS A 93 1.28 -2.14 -15.73
N SER A 94 2.26 -2.98 -15.37
CA SER A 94 3.51 -2.54 -14.74
C SER A 94 4.33 -1.57 -15.59
N GLU A 95 4.08 -1.54 -16.91
CA GLU A 95 4.80 -0.70 -17.88
C GLU A 95 4.10 0.63 -18.21
N ASP A 96 2.90 0.88 -17.67
CA ASP A 96 2.15 2.13 -17.88
C ASP A 96 2.76 3.31 -17.10
#